data_AF-A0A6V8NSB6-F1
#
_entry.id   AF-A0A6V8NSB6-F1
#
_cell.length_a   1.000
_cell.length_b   1.000
_cell.length_c   1.000
_cell.angle_alpha   90.00
_cell.angle_beta   90.00
_cell.angle_gamma   90.00
#
_symmetry.space_group_name_H-M   'P 1'
#
loop_
_entity.id
_entity.type
_entity.pdbx_description
1 polymer ?
#
loop_
_entity_poly.entity_id
_entity_poly.type
_entity_poly.pdbx_seq_one_letter_code
_entity_poly.pdbx_strand_id
1 'polypeptide(L)'
;MLLLLSLLIFSIGLAGALLRRHMVFVLFSFEIMLSAVVINLAAFSAYLDPGDPRGDVLALFIMGALLSQIMLGVAIGHRVFENSDSLRVSLFEFSLGHLWERSRSVGEEKEEIEESGQR
;
A
#
# COMPACT_ATOMS: atom_id res chain seq x y z
N MET A 1 20.53 -16.96 26.59
CA MET A 1 21.08 -16.18 25.46
C MET A 1 19.99 -15.68 24.51
N LEU A 2 19.04 -16.54 24.08
CA LEU A 2 17.96 -16.14 23.16
C LEU A 2 17.11 -14.95 23.65
N LEU A 3 16.85 -14.85 24.96
CA LEU A 3 16.07 -13.75 25.54
C LEU A 3 16.76 -12.38 25.41
N LEU A 4 18.09 -12.33 25.52
CA LEU A 4 18.86 -11.09 25.32
C LEU A 4 18.87 -10.70 23.85
N LEU A 5 18.98 -11.69 22.95
CA LEU A 5 18.93 -11.47 21.51
C LEU A 5 17.56 -10.93 21.07
N SER A 6 16.46 -11.56 21.52
CA SER A 6 15.11 -11.08 21.22
C SER A 6 14.87 -9.69 21.78
N LEU A 7 15.33 -9.39 23.01
CA LEU A 7 15.22 -8.06 23.59
C LEU A 7 15.98 -6.99 22.77
N LEU A 8 17.17 -7.31 22.27
CA LEU A 8 17.97 -6.39 21.45
C LEU A 8 17.25 -6.10 20.12
N ILE A 9 16.79 -7.14 19.42
CA ILE A 9 16.08 -7.00 18.14
C ILE A 9 14.75 -6.25 18.36
N PHE A 10 14.02 -6.55 19.43
CA PHE A 10 12.80 -5.84 19.77
C PHE A 10 13.05 -4.36 20.04
N SER A 11 14.14 -4.03 20.73
CA SER A 11 14.52 -2.63 21.00
C SER A 11 14.89 -1.87 19.73
N ILE A 12 15.56 -2.53 18.77
CA ILE A 12 15.86 -1.96 17.45
C ILE A 12 14.55 -1.70 16.68
N GLY A 13 13.63 -2.67 16.68
CA GLY A 13 12.32 -2.52 16.07
C GLY A 13 11.51 -1.38 16.72
N LEU A 14 11.52 -1.30 18.04
CA LEU A 14 10.84 -0.24 18.79
C LEU A 14 11.44 1.14 18.50
N ALA A 15 12.76 1.27 18.48
CA ALA A 15 13.42 2.51 18.07
C ALA A 15 13.04 2.89 16.63
N GLY A 16 13.03 1.91 15.71
CA GLY A 16 12.55 2.09 14.33
C GLY A 16 11.11 2.60 14.25
N ALA A 17 10.21 2.07 15.06
CA ALA A 17 8.81 2.49 15.08
C ALA A 17 8.64 3.92 15.58
N LEU A 18 9.41 4.34 16.59
CA LEU A 18 9.30 5.66 17.22
C LEU A 18 10.01 6.78 16.43
N LEU A 19 11.11 6.46 15.75
CA LEU A 19 11.95 7.46 15.07
C LEU A 19 11.49 7.79 13.64
N ARG A 20 10.60 6.99 13.06
CA ARG A 20 10.22 7.11 11.65
C ARG A 20 8.91 7.88 11.48
N ARG A 21 8.92 8.86 10.56
CA ARG A 21 7.74 9.66 10.19
C ARG A 21 6.90 9.04 9.08
N HIS A 22 7.48 8.11 8.32
CA HIS A 22 6.84 7.46 7.18
C HIS A 22 6.12 6.20 7.63
N MET A 23 4.81 6.13 7.39
CA MET A 23 3.93 5.04 7.86
C MET A 23 4.39 3.66 7.38
N VAL A 24 4.91 3.54 6.15
CA VAL A 24 5.46 2.29 5.60
C VAL A 24 6.66 1.78 6.39
N PHE A 25 7.57 2.68 6.81
CA PHE A 25 8.72 2.31 7.61
C PHE A 25 8.34 1.94 9.05
N VAL A 26 7.26 2.53 9.58
CA VAL A 26 6.69 2.14 10.87
C VAL A 26 6.15 0.70 10.77
N LEU A 27 5.41 0.36 9.71
CA LEU A 27 4.94 -1.02 9.48
C LEU A 27 6.10 -2.02 9.35
N PHE A 28 7.17 -1.66 8.65
CA PHE A 28 8.36 -2.52 8.57
C PHE A 28 9.03 -2.72 9.95
N SER A 29 8.92 -1.74 10.85
CA SER A 29 9.42 -1.87 12.22
C SER A 29 8.59 -2.86 13.04
N PHE A 30 7.28 -2.97 12.77
CA PHE A 30 6.44 -4.03 13.35
C PHE A 30 6.91 -5.43 12.94
N GLU A 31 7.36 -5.62 11.69
CA GLU A 31 7.91 -6.90 11.21
C GLU A 31 9.11 -7.34 12.08
N ILE A 32 10.01 -6.41 12.36
CA ILE A 32 11.20 -6.65 13.18
C ILE A 32 10.82 -6.92 14.65
N MET A 33 9.87 -6.15 15.22
CA MET A 33 9.40 -6.36 16.59
C MET A 33 8.69 -7.72 16.75
N LEU A 34 7.81 -8.08 15.82
CA LEU A 34 7.08 -9.35 15.83
C LEU A 34 8.02 -10.54 15.59
N SER A 35 9.06 -10.39 14.76
CA SER A 35 10.11 -11.40 14.62
C SER A 35 10.86 -11.65 15.94
N ALA A 36 11.16 -10.61 16.71
CA ALA A 36 11.73 -10.76 18.05
C ALA A 36 10.79 -11.48 19.02
N VAL A 37 9.49 -11.21 18.95
CA VAL A 37 8.46 -11.91 19.76
C VAL A 37 8.42 -13.39 19.40
N VAL A 38 8.47 -13.75 18.12
CA VAL A 38 8.52 -15.15 17.67
C VAL A 38 9.76 -15.87 18.20
N ILE A 39 10.95 -15.23 18.17
CA ILE A 39 12.16 -15.79 18.78
C ILE A 39 12.00 -15.99 20.30
N ASN A 40 11.33 -15.05 20.97
CA ASN A 40 11.07 -15.15 22.41
C ASN A 40 10.12 -16.32 22.74
N LEU A 41 9.03 -16.47 21.97
CA LEU A 41 8.11 -17.61 22.09
C LEU A 41 8.81 -18.95 21.83
N ALA A 42 9.65 -19.03 20.79
CA ALA A 42 10.42 -20.23 20.51
C ALA A 42 11.40 -20.57 21.65
N ALA A 43 12.01 -19.55 22.28
CA ALA A 43 12.85 -19.75 23.46
C ALA A 43 12.03 -20.28 24.65
N PHE A 44 10.83 -19.75 24.90
CA PHE A 44 9.98 -20.27 25.97
C PHE A 44 9.48 -21.68 25.69
N SER A 45 9.07 -21.97 24.46
CA SER A 45 8.69 -23.32 24.01
C SER A 45 9.83 -24.32 24.25
N ALA A 46 11.06 -23.95 23.89
CA ALA A 46 12.22 -24.84 24.01
C ALA A 46 12.75 -25.02 25.46
N TYR A 47 12.67 -24.00 26.32
CA TYR A 47 13.32 -24.02 27.64
C TYR A 47 12.38 -24.11 28.83
N LEU A 48 11.16 -23.57 28.73
CA LEU A 48 10.22 -23.54 29.86
C LEU A 48 9.31 -24.77 29.85
N ASP A 49 8.77 -25.15 28.69
CA ASP A 49 7.80 -26.24 28.61
C ASP A 49 7.92 -27.02 27.28
N PRO A 50 8.96 -27.88 27.13
CA PRO A 50 9.28 -28.55 25.86
C PRO A 50 8.21 -29.50 25.31
N GLY A 51 7.18 -29.79 26.11
CA GLY A 51 6.05 -30.64 25.73
C GLY A 51 4.76 -29.88 25.39
N ASP A 52 4.70 -28.56 25.63
CA ASP A 52 3.50 -27.75 25.36
C ASP A 52 3.62 -27.03 24.00
N PRO A 53 2.86 -27.44 22.96
CA PRO A 53 2.94 -26.84 21.63
C PRO A 53 2.36 -25.42 21.55
N ARG A 54 1.79 -24.87 22.64
CA ARG A 54 1.17 -23.54 22.63
C ARG A 54 2.11 -22.43 22.14
N GLY A 55 3.39 -22.49 22.54
CA GLY A 55 4.40 -21.52 22.11
C GLY A 55 4.60 -21.54 20.59
N ASP A 56 4.68 -22.74 20.01
CA ASP A 56 4.89 -22.94 18.58
C ASP A 56 3.65 -22.57 17.76
N VAL A 57 2.45 -22.91 18.23
CA VAL A 57 1.18 -22.55 17.56
C VAL A 57 1.02 -21.03 17.50
N LEU A 58 1.32 -20.32 18.59
CA LEU A 58 1.25 -18.86 18.63
C LEU A 58 2.30 -18.22 17.71
N ALA A 59 3.52 -18.80 17.64
CA ALA A 59 4.56 -18.36 16.72
C ALA A 59 4.13 -18.47 15.24
N LEU A 60 3.46 -19.56 14.86
CA LEU A 60 2.92 -19.75 13.52
C LEU A 60 1.81 -18.75 13.17
N PHE A 61 0.94 -18.43 14.14
CA PHE A 61 -0.09 -17.41 13.95
C PHE A 61 0.53 -16.03 13.66
N ILE A 62 1.58 -15.67 14.42
CA ILE A 62 2.30 -14.40 14.20
C ILE A 62 3.00 -14.39 12.83
N MET A 63 3.62 -15.50 12.39
CA MET A 63 4.15 -15.62 11.02
C MET A 63 3.08 -15.42 9.94
N GLY A 64 1.88 -15.96 10.13
CA GLY A 64 0.78 -15.71 9.21
C GLY A 64 0.40 -14.23 9.11
N ALA A 65 0.36 -13.53 10.24
CA ALA A 65 0.10 -12.09 10.29
C ALA A 65 1.19 -11.27 9.58
N LEU A 66 2.46 -11.66 9.76
CA LEU A 66 3.62 -11.08 9.08
C LEU A 66 3.46 -11.18 7.54
N LEU A 67 3.13 -12.37 7.02
CA LEU A 67 2.89 -12.56 5.58
C LEU A 67 1.69 -11.73 5.06
N SER A 68 0.66 -11.54 5.88
CA SER A 68 -0.53 -10.76 5.53
C SER A 68 -0.22 -9.27 5.36
N GLN A 69 0.77 -8.75 6.07
CA GLN A 69 1.05 -7.32 6.13
C GLN A 69 1.39 -6.71 4.75
N ILE A 70 2.12 -7.46 3.91
CA ILE A 70 2.51 -7.01 2.57
C ILE A 70 1.28 -6.93 1.66
N MET A 71 0.36 -7.89 1.77
CA MET A 71 -0.89 -7.87 0.98
C MET A 71 -1.76 -6.66 1.34
N LEU A 72 -1.84 -6.31 2.63
CA LEU A 72 -2.56 -5.13 3.07
C LEU A 72 -1.93 -3.85 2.50
N GLY A 73 -0.60 -3.73 2.51
CA GLY A 73 0.11 -2.60 1.92
C GLY A 73 -0.15 -2.45 0.41
N VAL A 74 -0.12 -3.56 -0.33
CA VAL A 74 -0.43 -3.58 -1.77
C VAL A 74 -1.89 -3.22 -2.05
N ALA A 75 -2.83 -3.75 -1.27
CA ALA A 75 -4.26 -3.47 -1.44
C ALA A 75 -4.57 -1.97 -1.23
N ILE A 76 -3.99 -1.37 -0.18
CA ILE A 76 -4.11 0.07 0.08
C ILE A 76 -3.45 0.87 -1.04
N GLY A 77 -2.24 0.50 -1.43
CA GLY A 77 -1.51 1.17 -2.52
C GLY A 77 -2.28 1.16 -3.83
N HIS A 78 -2.89 0.01 -4.18
CA HIS A 78 -3.69 -0.14 -5.40
C HIS A 78 -4.91 0.79 -5.41
N ARG A 79 -5.67 0.85 -4.32
CA ARG A 79 -6.85 1.74 -4.21
C ARG A 79 -6.50 3.22 -4.33
N VAL A 80 -5.37 3.63 -3.75
CA VAL A 80 -4.90 5.01 -3.86
C VAL A 80 -4.50 5.34 -5.31
N PHE A 81 -3.89 4.39 -6.02
CA PHE A 81 -3.47 4.59 -7.40
C PHE A 81 -4.65 4.66 -8.37
N GLU A 82 -5.64 3.78 -8.22
CA GLU A 82 -6.84 3.74 -9.06
C GLU A 82 -7.64 5.07 -9.02
N ASN A 83 -7.71 5.72 -7.86
CA ASN A 83 -8.38 7.01 -7.73
C ASN A 83 -7.70 8.14 -8.53
N SER A 84 -6.42 7.99 -8.89
CA SER A 84 -5.67 9.02 -9.64
C SER A 84 -5.86 8.92 -11.15
N ASP A 85 -6.08 7.71 -11.69
CA ASP A 85 -6.27 7.49 -13.13
C ASP A 85 -7.67 7.88 -13.61
N SER A 86 -8.71 7.65 -12.80
CA SER A 86 -10.09 8.05 -13.15
C SER A 86 -10.24 9.56 -13.37
N LEU A 87 -9.52 10.37 -12.58
CA LEU A 87 -9.53 11.83 -12.73
C LEU A 87 -8.90 12.27 -14.05
N ARG A 88 -7.84 11.59 -14.51
CA ARG A 88 -7.13 11.97 -15.74
C ARG A 88 -7.91 11.59 -17.00
N VAL A 89 -8.61 10.45 -16.99
CA VAL A 89 -9.49 10.03 -18.09
C VAL A 89 -10.71 10.96 -18.18
N SER A 90 -11.33 11.32 -17.05
CA SER A 90 -12.47 12.25 -17.02
C SER A 90 -12.11 13.65 -17.54
N LEU A 91 -10.93 14.18 -17.17
CA LEU A 91 -10.47 15.50 -17.61
C LEU A 91 -10.11 15.51 -19.11
N PHE A 92 -9.58 14.40 -19.63
CA PHE A 92 -9.27 14.25 -21.05
C PHE A 92 -10.54 14.16 -21.91
N GLU A 93 -11.55 13.42 -21.47
CA GLU A 93 -12.85 13.30 -22.14
C GLU A 93 -13.58 14.66 -22.15
N PHE A 94 -13.60 15.36 -21.02
CA PHE A 94 -14.13 16.72 -20.92
C PHE A 94 -13.37 17.73 -21.81
N SER A 95 -12.05 17.61 -21.90
CA SER A 95 -11.23 18.46 -22.77
C SER A 95 -11.42 18.13 -24.27
N LEU A 96 -11.61 16.88 -24.65
CA LEU A 96 -11.93 16.56 -26.05
C LEU A 96 -13.36 16.94 -26.42
N GLY A 97 -14.32 16.84 -25.50
CA GLY A 97 -15.71 17.23 -25.73
C GLY A 97 -15.84 18.68 -26.19
N HIS A 98 -15.18 19.63 -25.50
CA HIS A 98 -15.26 21.04 -25.90
C HIS A 98 -14.48 21.36 -27.19
N LEU A 99 -13.41 20.61 -27.51
CA LEU A 99 -12.69 20.77 -28.77
C LEU A 99 -13.46 20.21 -29.97
N TRP A 100 -14.15 19.09 -29.76
CA TRP A 100 -15.06 18.51 -30.73
C TRP A 100 -16.17 19.53 -31.06
N GLU A 101 -16.78 20.16 -30.05
CA GLU A 101 -17.86 21.12 -30.23
C GLU A 101 -17.40 22.37 -30.99
N ARG A 102 -16.21 22.86 -30.65
CA ARG A 102 -15.57 23.98 -31.34
C ARG A 102 -15.21 23.67 -32.80
N SER A 103 -14.94 22.41 -33.14
CA SER A 103 -14.69 22.01 -34.53
C SER A 103 -15.98 21.94 -35.37
N ARG A 104 -17.12 21.59 -34.75
CA ARG A 104 -18.44 21.57 -35.42
C ARG A 104 -18.91 22.98 -35.79
N SER A 105 -18.75 23.95 -34.88
CA SER A 105 -19.13 25.34 -35.20
C SER A 105 -18.26 25.96 -36.29
N VAL A 106 -16.97 25.60 -36.35
CA VAL A 106 -16.06 26.05 -37.42
C VAL A 106 -16.39 25.36 -38.75
N GLY A 107 -16.91 24.14 -38.73
CA GLY A 107 -17.43 23.46 -39.91
C GLY A 107 -18.68 24.14 -40.48
N GLU A 108 -19.64 24.47 -39.62
CA GLU A 108 -20.89 25.15 -40.01
C GLU A 108 -20.64 26.57 -40.55
N GLU A 109 -19.71 27.33 -39.95
CA GLU A 109 -19.32 28.66 -40.45
C GLU A 109 -18.68 28.60 -41.84
N LYS A 110 -17.97 27.51 -42.16
CA LYS A 110 -17.37 27.33 -43.50
C LYS A 110 -18.41 26.99 -44.57
N GLU A 111 -19.42 26.17 -44.26
CA GLU A 111 -20.50 25.86 -45.19
C GLU A 111 -21.35 27.11 -45.51
N GLU A 112 -21.63 27.97 -44.51
CA GLU A 112 -22.39 29.20 -44.73
C GLU A 112 -21.65 30.24 -45.59
N ILE A 113 -20.31 30.31 -45.47
CA ILE A 113 -19.45 31.16 -46.32
C ILE A 113 -19.38 30.60 -47.77
N GLU A 114 -19.37 29.28 -47.93
CA GLU A 114 -19.30 28.64 -49.25
C GLU A 114 -20.63 28.77 -50.01
N GLU A 115 -21.77 28.66 -49.31
CA GLU A 115 -23.11 28.90 -49.90
C GLU A 115 -23.38 30.38 -50.20
N SER A 116 -22.88 31.31 -49.39
CA SER A 116 -23.02 32.75 -49.64
C SER A 116 -22.07 33.30 -50.70
N GLY A 117 -20.92 32.65 -50.92
CA GLY A 117 -20.00 32.95 -52.02
C GLY A 117 -20.44 32.41 -53.39
N GLN A 118 -21.43 31.52 -53.43
CA GLN A 118 -22.01 30.96 -54.65
C GLN A 118 -23.31 31.66 -55.12
N ARG A 119 -23.81 32.66 -54.38
CA ARG A 119 -25.01 33.44 -54.73
C ARG A 119 -24.68 34.84 -55.24
#